data_AF-A0A0N5BD44-F1
#
_entry.id   AF-A0A0N5BD44-F1
#
_cell.length_a   1.000
_cell.length_b   1.000
_cell.length_c   1.000
_cell.angle_alpha   90.00
_cell.angle_beta   90.00
_cell.angle_gamma   90.00
#
_symmetry.space_group_name_H-M   'P 1'
#
loop_
_entity.id
_entity.type
_entity.pdbx_description
1 polymer ?
#
loop_
_entity_poly.entity_id
_entity_poly.type
_entity_poly.pdbx_seq_one_letter_code
_entity_poly.pdbx_strand_id
1 'polypeptide(L)'
;MIEISYLIINSRRTNVFIIVLDSLSHSNFIRKLPRTLSVLINDYKSIIFNGITKIGDNSFLNAVAFLSGKRTMTPGYEDEINIDIRKEFFDSLPLIWNDFSNKNYTTLYA
;
A
#
# COMPACT_ATOMS: atom_id res chain seq x y z
N MET A 1 -31.13 23.02 -33.71
CA MET A 1 -30.77 23.20 -32.29
C MET A 1 -30.24 21.86 -31.83
N ILE A 2 -28.91 21.74 -31.74
CA ILE A 2 -28.24 20.44 -31.55
C ILE A 2 -28.07 20.24 -30.05
N GLU A 3 -28.68 19.17 -29.54
CA GLU A 3 -28.60 18.73 -28.16
C GLU A 3 -27.25 18.01 -27.96
N ILE A 4 -26.21 18.75 -27.58
CA ILE A 4 -24.97 18.14 -27.10
C ILE A 4 -25.21 17.77 -25.63
N SER A 5 -25.79 16.59 -25.43
CA SER A 5 -25.70 15.88 -24.17
C SER A 5 -24.21 15.58 -23.93
N TYR A 6 -23.52 16.51 -23.28
CA TYR A 6 -22.25 16.24 -22.66
C TYR A 6 -22.44 14.99 -21.81
N LEU A 7 -21.85 13.88 -22.25
CA LEU A 7 -21.55 12.76 -21.40
C LEU A 7 -20.72 13.34 -20.26
N ILE A 8 -21.37 13.68 -19.15
CA ILE A 8 -20.69 13.84 -17.87
C ILE A 8 -20.18 12.43 -17.58
N ILE A 9 -18.97 12.13 -18.06
CA ILE A 9 -18.16 11.07 -17.49
C ILE A 9 -17.91 11.55 -16.07
N ASN A 10 -18.81 11.15 -15.17
CA ASN A 10 -18.66 11.29 -13.75
C ASN A 10 -17.49 10.38 -13.40
N SER A 11 -16.27 10.88 -13.58
CA SER A 11 -15.02 10.22 -13.20
C SER A 11 -15.01 10.16 -11.68
N ARG A 12 -15.76 9.22 -11.11
CA ARG A 12 -15.70 8.91 -9.69
C ARG A 12 -14.29 8.40 -9.41
N ARG A 13 -13.46 9.24 -8.81
CA ARG A 13 -12.14 8.85 -8.33
C ARG A 13 -12.31 7.84 -7.19
N THR A 14 -11.59 6.74 -7.27
CA THR A 14 -11.67 5.68 -6.27
C THR A 14 -10.87 6.06 -5.02
N ASN A 15 -11.50 5.98 -3.86
CA ASN A 15 -10.80 6.11 -2.59
C ASN A 15 -10.03 4.83 -2.29
N VAL A 16 -8.79 4.97 -1.82
CA VAL A 16 -7.93 3.84 -1.45
C VAL A 16 -7.63 3.90 0.04
N PHE A 17 -7.89 2.79 0.73
CA PHE A 17 -7.55 2.61 2.13
C PHE A 17 -6.48 1.54 2.25
N ILE A 18 -5.40 1.87 2.96
CA ILE A 18 -4.33 0.92 3.29
C ILE A 18 -4.39 0.69 4.79
N ILE A 19 -4.65 -0.55 5.19
CA ILE A 19 -4.69 -0.96 6.60
C ILE A 19 -3.50 -1.87 6.83
N VAL A 20 -2.60 -1.47 7.71
CA VAL A 20 -1.42 -2.25 8.10
C VAL A 20 -1.68 -2.91 9.44
N LEU A 21 -1.56 -4.23 9.50
CA LEU A 21 -1.56 -4.98 10.75
C LEU A 21 -0.13 -5.36 11.10
N ASP A 22 0.44 -4.72 12.10
CA ASP A 22 1.82 -4.99 12.50
C ASP A 22 1.94 -6.28 13.35
N SER A 23 3.11 -6.91 13.28
CA SER A 23 3.48 -8.09 14.08
C SER A 23 2.58 -9.33 13.90
N LEU A 24 1.95 -9.48 12.72
CA LEU A 24 1.14 -10.65 12.36
C LEU A 24 1.76 -11.46 11.22
N SER A 25 1.96 -12.76 11.43
CA SER A 25 2.23 -13.70 10.34
C SER A 25 0.93 -14.06 9.60
N HIS A 26 1.06 -14.50 8.35
CA HIS A 26 -0.06 -14.99 7.55
C HIS A 26 -0.83 -16.12 8.24
N SER A 27 -0.12 -17.09 8.83
CA SER A 27 -0.74 -18.21 9.57
C SER A 27 -1.43 -17.75 10.86
N ASN A 28 -0.90 -16.72 11.53
CA ASN A 28 -1.53 -16.14 12.71
C ASN A 28 -2.80 -15.35 12.33
N PHE A 29 -2.77 -14.61 11.22
CA PHE A 29 -3.94 -13.91 10.67
C PHE A 29 -5.10 -14.88 10.43
N ILE A 30 -4.85 -16.00 9.73
CA ILE A 30 -5.87 -17.03 9.46
C ILE A 30 -6.47 -17.59 10.76
N ARG A 31 -5.62 -17.90 11.76
CA ARG A 31 -6.05 -18.53 13.01
C ARG A 31 -6.75 -17.58 13.98
N LYS A 32 -6.27 -16.33 14.08
CA LYS A 32 -6.70 -15.39 15.12
C LYS A 32 -7.73 -14.38 14.64
N LEU A 33 -7.84 -14.15 13.33
CA LEU A 33 -8.78 -13.21 12.74
C LEU A 33 -9.72 -13.88 11.72
N PRO A 34 -10.38 -15.02 12.05
CA PRO A 34 -11.21 -15.76 11.10
C PRO A 34 -12.44 -14.96 10.63
N ARG A 35 -12.98 -14.07 11.46
CA ARG A 35 -14.09 -13.18 11.09
C ARG A 35 -13.65 -12.14 10.06
N THR A 36 -12.48 -11.53 10.26
CA THR A 36 -11.88 -10.58 9.30
C THR A 36 -11.60 -11.27 7.97
N LEU A 37 -10.99 -12.46 8.00
CA LEU A 37 -10.76 -13.27 6.80
C LEU A 37 -12.06 -13.58 6.05
N SER A 38 -13.12 -13.97 6.78
CA SER A 38 -14.44 -14.22 6.18
C SER A 38 -14.98 -12.99 5.47
N VAL A 39 -14.94 -11.81 6.09
CA VAL A 39 -15.39 -10.55 5.49
C VAL A 39 -14.60 -10.23 4.22
N LEU A 40 -13.26 -10.37 4.26
CA LEU A 40 -12.41 -10.12 3.09
C LEU A 40 -12.76 -11.05 1.91
N ILE A 41 -12.95 -12.35 2.15
CA ILE A 41 -13.23 -13.32 1.10
C ILE A 41 -14.68 -13.23 0.61
N ASN A 42 -15.63 -13.22 1.54
CA ASN A 42 -17.04 -13.43 1.22
C ASN A 42 -17.75 -12.14 0.82
N ASP A 43 -17.42 -11.01 1.46
CA ASP A 43 -18.10 -9.74 1.24
C ASP A 43 -17.34 -8.90 0.21
N TYR A 44 -16.02 -8.74 0.42
CA TYR A 44 -15.18 -7.90 -0.45
C TYR A 44 -14.61 -8.62 -1.67
N LYS A 45 -14.74 -9.95 -1.75
CA LYS A 45 -14.16 -10.78 -2.83
C LYS A 45 -12.66 -10.52 -3.02
N SER A 46 -11.96 -10.34 -1.90
CA SER A 46 -10.55 -9.97 -1.87
C SER A 46 -9.66 -11.09 -2.38
N ILE A 47 -8.56 -10.71 -3.02
CA ILE A 47 -7.50 -11.64 -3.43
C ILE A 47 -6.49 -11.75 -2.29
N ILE A 48 -6.22 -12.98 -1.86
CA ILE A 48 -5.21 -13.27 -0.84
C ILE A 48 -3.91 -13.65 -1.54
N PHE A 49 -2.87 -12.86 -1.30
CA PHE A 49 -1.53 -13.14 -1.80
C PHE A 49 -0.80 -14.12 -0.88
N ASN A 50 -0.93 -15.41 -1.18
CA ASN A 50 -0.21 -16.47 -0.48
C ASN A 50 1.28 -16.45 -0.85
N GLY A 51 2.14 -16.65 0.14
CA GLY A 51 3.59 -16.73 -0.09
C GLY A 51 4.31 -15.38 -0.17
N ILE A 52 3.63 -14.25 0.04
CA ILE A 52 4.32 -12.96 0.23
C ILE A 52 5.14 -13.01 1.52
N THR A 53 6.40 -12.61 1.41
CA THR A 53 7.35 -12.52 2.52
C THR A 53 7.65 -11.06 2.86
N LYS A 54 8.00 -10.83 4.13
CA LYS A 54 8.60 -9.57 4.57
C LYS A 54 9.99 -9.38 3.92
N ILE A 55 10.43 -8.13 3.81
CA ILE A 55 11.76 -7.77 3.32
C ILE A 55 12.79 -7.84 4.44
N GLY A 56 12.48 -7.25 5.60
CA GLY A 56 13.40 -7.14 6.73
C GLY A 56 12.77 -7.51 8.06
N ASP A 57 13.58 -7.46 9.13
CA ASP A 57 13.14 -7.92 10.45
C ASP A 57 12.29 -6.94 11.23
N ASN A 58 12.30 -5.65 10.89
CA ASN A 58 11.57 -4.61 11.59
C ASN A 58 10.51 -3.94 10.70
N SER A 59 9.59 -3.20 11.33
CA SER A 59 8.46 -2.56 10.64
C SER A 59 8.91 -1.48 9.66
N PHE A 60 10.00 -0.74 9.96
CA PHE A 60 10.50 0.35 9.10
C PHE A 60 10.89 -0.16 7.71
N LEU A 61 11.70 -1.23 7.63
CA LEU A 61 12.16 -1.80 6.36
C LEU A 61 10.99 -2.27 5.49
N ASN A 62 10.04 -2.94 6.12
CA ASN A 62 8.87 -3.48 5.43
C ASN A 62 7.93 -2.36 4.97
N ALA A 63 7.73 -1.32 5.79
CA ALA A 63 6.89 -0.19 5.46
C ALA A 63 7.46 0.62 4.29
N VAL A 64 8.77 0.93 4.29
CA VAL A 64 9.40 1.68 3.20
C VAL A 64 9.28 0.90 1.88
N ALA A 65 9.63 -0.38 1.86
CA ALA A 65 9.53 -1.19 0.64
C ALA A 65 8.08 -1.32 0.14
N PHE A 66 7.13 -1.57 1.04
CA PHE A 66 5.71 -1.71 0.70
C PHE A 66 5.09 -0.41 0.18
N LEU A 67 5.35 0.71 0.85
CA LEU A 67 4.73 1.99 0.53
C LEU A 67 5.40 2.73 -0.62
N SER A 68 6.68 2.47 -0.90
CA SER A 68 7.38 3.03 -2.07
C SER A 68 7.28 2.17 -3.31
N GLY A 69 6.98 0.87 -3.15
CA GLY A 69 7.08 -0.10 -4.25
C GLY A 69 8.49 -0.26 -4.78
N LYS A 70 9.52 0.12 -4.01
CA LYS A 70 10.93 0.01 -4.37
C LYS A 70 11.61 -1.10 -3.59
N ARG A 71 12.55 -1.78 -4.25
CA ARG A 71 13.49 -2.68 -3.60
C ARG A 71 14.47 -1.85 -2.78
N THR A 72 14.50 -2.10 -1.49
CA THR A 72 15.48 -1.50 -0.58
C THR A 72 15.83 -2.51 0.50
N MET A 73 17.09 -2.50 0.94
CA MET A 73 17.64 -3.30 2.03
C MET A 73 17.33 -4.80 1.89
N THR A 74 17.26 -5.27 0.65
CA THR A 74 17.04 -6.68 0.33
C THR A 74 18.40 -7.38 0.18
N PRO A 75 18.73 -8.38 1.00
CA PRO A 75 20.03 -9.05 0.95
C PRO A 75 20.35 -9.59 -0.44
N GLY A 76 21.54 -9.26 -0.96
CA GLY A 76 22.01 -9.73 -2.26
C GLY A 76 21.52 -8.93 -3.48
N TYR A 77 20.83 -7.81 -3.27
CA TYR A 77 20.37 -6.94 -4.35
C TYR A 77 20.75 -5.49 -4.10
N GLU A 78 20.92 -4.74 -5.19
CA GLU A 78 21.10 -3.29 -5.12
C GLU A 78 19.77 -2.58 -4.81
N ASP A 79 19.86 -1.56 -3.96
CA ASP A 79 18.75 -0.70 -3.58
C ASP A 79 18.35 0.22 -4.73
N GLU A 80 17.05 0.34 -4.98
CA GLU A 80 16.48 1.28 -5.95
C GLU A 80 16.33 2.70 -5.37
N ILE A 81 16.40 2.83 -4.05
CA ILE A 81 16.37 4.10 -3.35
C ILE A 81 17.82 4.52 -3.07
N ASN A 82 18.29 5.55 -3.77
CA ASN A 82 19.67 6.03 -3.68
C ASN A 82 19.85 7.10 -2.59
N ILE A 83 19.33 6.83 -1.38
CA ILE A 83 19.54 7.66 -0.18
C ILE A 83 19.74 6.74 1.03
N ASP A 84 20.47 7.22 2.05
CA ASP A 84 20.64 6.50 3.31
C ASP A 84 19.34 6.61 4.14
N ILE A 85 18.40 5.70 3.87
CA ILE A 85 17.06 5.72 4.48
C ILE A 85 17.07 5.64 6.02
N ARG A 86 18.20 5.24 6.63
CA ARG A 86 18.33 5.20 8.10
C ARG A 86 18.66 6.56 8.71
N LYS A 87 19.07 7.52 7.89
CA LYS A 87 19.46 8.88 8.31
C LYS A 87 18.50 9.96 7.81
N GLU A 88 17.62 9.60 6.89
CA GLU A 88 16.69 10.51 6.24
C GLU A 88 15.29 10.44 6.87
N PHE A 89 14.55 11.54 6.74
CA PHE A 89 13.13 11.57 7.11
C PHE A 89 12.26 10.93 6.02
N PHE A 90 11.05 10.51 6.38
CA PHE A 90 10.11 9.90 5.43
C PHE A 90 9.73 10.80 4.25
N ASP A 91 9.84 12.13 4.42
CA ASP A 91 9.46 13.12 3.41
C ASP A 91 10.28 13.03 2.12
N SER A 92 11.51 12.52 2.18
CA SER A 92 12.38 12.35 1.01
C SER A 92 12.13 11.05 0.23
N LEU A 93 11.31 10.13 0.76
CA LEU A 93 11.04 8.84 0.16
C LEU A 93 9.90 8.91 -0.87
N PRO A 94 9.95 8.13 -1.97
CA PRO A 94 8.91 8.10 -2.99
C PRO A 94 7.72 7.25 -2.55
N LEU A 95 7.02 7.68 -1.50
CA LEU A 95 5.92 6.93 -0.87
C LEU A 95 4.63 7.12 -1.67
N ILE A 96 3.73 6.12 -1.63
CA ILE A 96 2.52 6.07 -2.45
C ILE A 96 1.63 7.30 -2.33
N TRP A 97 1.59 7.95 -1.16
CA TRP A 97 0.81 9.18 -1.00
C TRP A 97 1.38 10.35 -1.81
N ASN A 98 2.67 10.38 -2.16
CA ASN A 98 3.21 11.40 -3.05
C ASN A 98 2.57 11.28 -4.45
N ASP A 99 2.42 10.06 -4.97
CA ASP A 99 1.76 9.81 -6.25
C ASP A 99 0.27 10.17 -6.22
N PHE A 100 -0.41 9.88 -5.12
CA PHE A 100 -1.81 10.24 -4.93
C PHE A 100 -2.00 11.76 -4.78
N SER A 101 -1.19 12.43 -3.97
CA SER A 101 -1.17 13.89 -3.81
C SER A 101 -0.90 14.59 -5.14
N ASN A 102 0.07 14.12 -5.93
CA ASN A 102 0.37 14.64 -7.28
C ASN A 102 -0.82 14.49 -8.24
N LYS A 103 -1.69 13.51 -8.01
CA LYS A 103 -2.94 13.29 -8.76
C LYS A 103 -4.15 14.03 -8.15
N ASN A 104 -3.92 14.96 -7.23
CA ASN A 104 -4.95 15.73 -6.51
C ASN A 104 -5.90 14.85 -5.68
N TYR A 105 -5.38 13.81 -5.02
CA TYR A 105 -6.10 13.12 -3.95
C TYR A 105 -5.73 13.73 -2.60
N THR A 106 -6.70 13.84 -1.70
CA THR A 106 -6.42 14.12 -0.28
C THR A 106 -5.83 12.86 0.34
N THR A 107 -4.67 12.99 0.96
CA THR A 107 -3.96 11.90 1.63
C THR A 107 -3.96 12.12 3.13
N LEU A 108 -4.01 11.02 3.89
CA LEU A 108 -3.92 11.02 5.35
C LEU A 108 -3.07 9.82 5.77
N TYR A 109 -2.05 10.10 6.58
CA TYR A 109 -1.27 9.10 7.30
C TYR A 109 -1.46 9.38 8.80
N ALA A 110 -1.87 8.37 9.57
CA ALA A 110 -2.28 8.47 10.97
C ALA A 110 -1.89 7.23 11.75
#